data_AF-A0A957DJB8-F1
#
_entry.id   AF-A0A957DJB8-F1
#
_cell.length_a   1.000
_cell.length_b   1.000
_cell.length_c   1.000
_cell.angle_alpha   90.00
_cell.angle_beta   90.00
_cell.angle_gamma   90.00
#
_symmetry.space_group_name_H-M   'P 1'
#
loop_
_entity.id
_entity.type
_entity.pdbx_description
1 polymer ?
#
loop_
_entity_poly.entity_id
_entity_poly.type
_entity_poly.pdbx_seq_one_letter_code
_entity_poly.pdbx_strand_id
1 'polypeptide(L)' 'SQLLRRVAGQGAMIVVELSLEEARELLAAENTDSVCLAVNNSPQMCVLAGEPFALERIEQKLHAQDVYCRRV' A
#
# COMPACT_ATOMS: atom_id res chain seq x y z
N SER A 1 10.05 -22.15 6.98
CA SER A 1 10.09 -21.66 5.58
C SER A 1 11.22 -20.64 5.44
N GLN A 2 12.29 -20.94 4.68
CA GLN A 2 13.47 -20.07 4.56
C GLN A 2 13.28 -18.88 3.60
N LEU A 3 12.34 -18.99 2.66
CA LEU A 3 12.03 -17.93 1.67
C LEU A 3 11.43 -16.69 2.33
N LEU A 4 10.46 -16.85 3.23
CA LEU A 4 9.83 -15.72 3.94
C LEU A 4 10.81 -14.96 4.85
N ARG A 5 11.81 -15.64 5.44
CA ARG A 5 12.84 -14.99 6.28
C ARG A 5 13.79 -14.09 5.50
N ARG A 6 13.97 -14.30 4.18
CA ARG A 6 14.87 -13.49 3.35
C ARG A 6 14.26 -12.16 2.92
N VAL A 7 12.92 -12.11 2.81
CA VAL A 7 12.14 -10.92 2.45
C VAL A 7 11.47 -10.25 3.66
N ALA A 8 11.42 -10.93 4.82
CA ALA A 8 10.92 -10.34 6.07
C ALA A 8 11.77 -9.12 6.45
N GLY A 9 11.13 -7.95 6.50
CA GLY A 9 11.76 -6.67 6.85
C GLY A 9 12.27 -5.85 5.65
N GLN A 10 12.14 -6.35 4.42
CA GLN A 10 12.54 -5.61 3.20
C GLN A 10 11.40 -4.83 2.54
N GLY A 11 10.15 -5.16 2.89
CA GLY A 11 8.96 -4.43 2.44
C GLY A 11 8.02 -4.21 3.62
N ALA A 12 7.21 -3.16 3.52
CA ALA A 12 6.12 -2.88 4.45
C ALA A 12 4.78 -3.12 3.76
N MET A 13 3.71 -3.25 4.56
CA MET A 13 2.34 -3.37 4.08
C MET A 13 1.44 -2.40 4.82
N ILE A 14 0.50 -1.79 4.09
CA ILE A 14 -0.53 -0.91 4.65
C ILE A 14 -1.89 -1.34 4.12
N VAL A 15 -2.90 -1.29 4.99
CA VAL A 15 -4.31 -1.39 4.62
C VAL A 15 -4.80 0.03 4.36
N VAL A 16 -5.54 0.22 3.26
CA VAL A 16 -6.12 1.50 2.87
C VAL A 16 -7.60 1.32 2.57
N GLU A 17 -8.42 2.28 2.98
CA GLU A 17 -9.85 2.32 2.68
C GLU A 17 -10.08 2.96 1.31
N LEU A 18 -9.60 2.29 0.26
CA LEU A 18 -9.80 2.67 -1.13
C LEU A 18 -10.34 1.49 -1.93
N SER A 19 -11.13 1.81 -2.95
CA SER A 19 -11.48 0.85 -4.00
C SER A 19 -10.27 0.48 -4.85
N LEU A 20 -10.41 -0.60 -5.61
CA LEU A 20 -9.35 -1.08 -6.50
C LEU A 20 -8.97 -0.03 -7.57
N GLU A 21 -9.95 0.70 -8.10
CA GLU A 21 -9.70 1.74 -9.10
C GLU A 21 -8.95 2.93 -8.49
N GLU A 22 -9.41 3.44 -7.35
CA GLU A 22 -8.75 4.56 -6.65
C GLU A 22 -7.32 4.19 -6.25
N ALA A 23 -7.10 2.97 -5.75
CA ALA A 23 -5.76 2.49 -5.42
C ALA A 23 -4.85 2.40 -6.66
N ARG A 24 -5.38 1.97 -7.82
CA ARG A 24 -4.61 1.95 -9.08
C ARG A 24 -4.28 3.36 -9.56
N GLU A 25 -5.23 4.29 -9.50
CA GLU A 25 -5.01 5.69 -9.87
C GLU A 25 -3.97 6.35 -8.97
N LEU A 26 -4.04 6.09 -7.67
CA LEU A 26 -3.05 6.56 -6.70
C LEU A 26 -1.64 6.04 -7.03
N LEU A 27 -1.50 4.74 -7.28
CA LEU A 27 -0.20 4.14 -7.63
C LEU A 27 0.36 4.69 -8.95
N ALA A 28 -0.51 4.92 -9.94
CA ALA A 28 -0.12 5.55 -11.20
C ALA A 28 0.31 7.02 -11.00
N ALA A 29 -0.37 7.76 -10.13
CA ALA A 29 -0.03 9.15 -9.81
C ALA A 29 1.28 9.28 -9.01
N GLU A 30 1.58 8.34 -8.12
CA GLU A 30 2.83 8.31 -7.36
C GLU A 30 4.04 7.85 -8.19
N ASN A 31 3.81 7.31 -9.39
CA ASN A 31 4.85 6.76 -10.28
C ASN A 31 5.82 5.83 -9.53
N THR A 32 5.26 4.99 -8.67
CA THR A 32 6.03 4.15 -7.74
C THR A 32 6.00 2.71 -8.23
N ASP A 33 7.02 2.30 -8.98
CA ASP A 33 7.21 0.89 -9.35
C ASP A 33 7.52 -0.02 -8.15
N SER A 34 7.90 0.58 -7.01
CA SER A 34 8.24 -0.10 -5.77
C SER A 34 7.04 -0.48 -4.88
N VAL A 35 5.80 -0.15 -5.27
CA VAL A 35 4.59 -0.45 -4.50
C VAL A 35 3.55 -1.15 -5.37
N CYS A 36 3.09 -2.30 -4.89
CA CYS A 36 2.11 -3.14 -5.54
C CYS A 36 0.83 -3.26 -4.72
N LEU A 37 -0.30 -3.41 -5.40
CA LEU A 37 -1.55 -3.80 -4.78
C LEU A 37 -1.50 -5.30 -4.45
N ALA A 38 -1.41 -5.63 -3.16
CA ALA A 38 -1.18 -6.98 -2.69
C ALA A 38 -2.48 -7.77 -2.53
N VAL A 39 -3.54 -7.15 -2.00
CA VAL A 39 -4.83 -7.82 -1.73
C VAL A 39 -5.98 -6.84 -1.89
N ASN A 40 -7.09 -7.30 -2.47
CA ASN A 40 -8.38 -6.63 -2.41
C ASN A 40 -9.31 -7.48 -1.52
N ASN A 41 -9.55 -7.03 -0.29
CA ASN A 41 -10.35 -7.78 0.69
C ASN A 41 -11.81 -7.33 0.74
N SER A 42 -12.14 -6.16 0.19
CA SER A 42 -13.50 -5.66 0.08
C SER A 42 -13.59 -4.57 -1.00
N PRO A 43 -14.79 -4.22 -1.49
CA PRO A 43 -14.95 -3.21 -2.55
C PRO A 43 -14.30 -1.85 -2.24
N GLN A 44 -14.03 -1.57 -0.95
CA GLN A 44 -13.46 -0.32 -0.45
C GLN A 44 -12.24 -0.54 0.45
N MET A 45 -11.63 -1.74 0.48
CA MET A 45 -10.41 -1.99 1.24
C MET A 45 -9.38 -2.77 0.44
N CYS A 46 -8.23 -2.15 0.27
CA CYS A 46 -7.08 -2.73 -0.40
C CYS A 46 -5.87 -2.77 0.54
N VAL A 47 -4.94 -3.68 0.25
CA VAL A 47 -3.63 -3.76 0.91
C VAL A 47 -2.57 -3.40 -0.10
N LEU A 48 -1.74 -2.41 0.23
CA LEU A 48 -0.57 -2.01 -0.55
C LEU A 48 0.69 -2.60 0.10
N ALA A 49 1.58 -3.15 -0.70
CA ALA A 49 2.85 -3.71 -0.25
C ALA A 49 4.00 -3.15 -1.08
N GLY A 50 5.09 -2.76 -0.44
CA GLY A 50 6.22 -2.17 -1.15
C GLY A 50 7.29 -1.59 -0.26
N GLU A 51 8.11 -0.71 -0.83
CA GLU A 51 9.16 -0.01 -0.09
C GLU A 51 8.57 0.90 1.02
N PRO A 52 9.13 0.87 2.24
CA PRO A 52 8.61 1.66 3.36
C PRO A 52 8.52 3.17 3.07
N PHE A 53 9.52 3.74 2.40
CA PHE A 53 9.54 5.17 2.09
C PHE A 53 8.43 5.57 1.10
N ALA A 54 8.15 4.72 0.11
CA ALA A 54 7.06 4.96 -0.82
C ALA A 54 5.69 4.84 -0.13
N LEU A 55 5.52 3.85 0.76
CA LEU A 55 4.30 3.70 1.55
C LEU A 55 4.08 4.87 2.51
N GLU A 56 5.14 5.45 3.09
CA GLU A 56 5.02 6.67 3.93
C GLU A 56 4.51 7.88 3.14
N ARG A 57 4.95 8.05 1.88
CA ARG A 57 4.44 9.12 1.01
C ARG A 57 2.96 8.91 0.69
N ILE A 58 2.58 7.66 0.44
CA ILE A 58 1.18 7.27 0.22
C ILE A 58 0.35 7.54 1.49
N GLU A 59 0.80 7.12 2.66
CA GLU A 59 0.14 7.40 3.95
C GLU A 59 -0.08 8.90 4.16
N GLN A 60 0.93 9.75 3.91
CA GLN A 60 0.78 11.20 4.05
C GLN A 60 -0.29 11.79 3.11
N LYS A 61 -0.38 11.29 1.87
CA LYS A 61 -1.40 11.72 0.91
C LYS A 61 -2.79 11.26 1.30
N LEU A 62 -2.93 10.01 1.73
CA LEU A 62 -4.20 9.47 2.21
C LEU A 62 -4.68 10.24 3.45
N HIS A 63 -3.77 10.54 4.38
CA HIS A 63 -4.09 11.37 5.53
C HIS A 63 -4.51 12.79 5.14
N ALA A 64 -3.91 13.39 4.10
CA ALA A 64 -4.33 14.69 3.58
C ALA A 64 -5.71 14.65 2.89
N GLN A 65 -6.14 13.47 2.44
CA GLN A 65 -7.44 13.23 1.80
C GLN A 65 -8.49 12.69 2.78
N ASP A 66 -8.16 12.60 4.08
CA ASP A 66 -9.00 12.00 5.13
C ASP A 66 -9.37 10.53 4.85
N VAL A 67 -8.50 9.81 4.11
CA VAL A 67 -8.64 8.39 3.82
C VAL A 67 -7.95 7.57 4.90
N TYR A 68 -8.66 6.58 5.43
CA TYR A 68 -8.10 5.69 6.45
C TYR A 68 -6.98 4.81 5.89
N CYS A 69 -5.83 4.84 6.56
CA CYS A 69 -4.72 3.94 6.29
C CYS A 69 -4.10 3.40 7.60
N ARG A 70 -3.67 2.13 7.59
CA ARG A 70 -3.07 1.47 8.76
C ARG A 70 -1.96 0.51 8.36
N ARG A 71 -0.81 0.56 9.05
CA ARG A 71 0.29 -0.43 8.92
C ARG A 71 -0.09 -1.79 9.53
N VAL A 72 0.33 -2.87 8.85
CA VAL A 72 0.18 -4.27 9.27
C VAL A 72 1.43 -4.78 9.98
#